data_AF-S7PZH1-F1
#
_entry.id   AF-S7PZH1-F1
#
_cell.length_a   1.000
_cell.length_b   1.000
_cell.length_c   1.000
_cell.angle_alpha   90.00
_cell.angle_beta   90.00
_cell.angle_gamma   90.00
#
_symmetry.space_group_name_H-M   'P 1'
#
loop_
_entity.id
_entity.type
_entity.pdbx_description
1 polymer ?
#
loop_
_entity_poly.entity_id
_entity_poly.type
_entity_poly.pdbx_seq_one_letter_code
_entity_poly.pdbx_strand_id
1 'polypeptide(L)'
;MNDRIGRKRTIQIGASCALWGCSMQAGANNFACLLIGRIVAGVAIGILSMTVPLYNTEIAPPKIRGFIVGLAQQLIGVGFIVANWVGYGCQYLDSNTQWRLPLGLQLVPAFLLLVGTQFLPFSPRWLLEVGRDEEARQVVYRLHGTQTPESLQAAEDEFLEMQEKIKAESLTRSSRIADLFATPATRKRSLVACGVQIFGQFTGINVINYFGPQMYQTLGLDAGKTLLVQGIYGAVGPITNFFFIVFVLDRVGRKKPLLLGAGTFVITFSILSAIVASFPPGEGTTNYAAQRAGIAMIFLTSIFFSLSFGPVSWVLASEVFPTPIRSVGTSVATCCNWAFNVLFSQVSPIAMKNVGWKFYILFVCLNAFDFLVILFFFPETKGKTLEEMAVVFGDDIDARQVLDEHKFPDEIRDKHEILHA
;
A
#
# COMPACT_ATOMS: atom_id res chain seq x y z
N MET A 1 -19.15 -1.62 5.14
CA MET A 1 -19.55 -2.94 4.60
C MET A 1 -18.94 -4.07 5.43
N ASN A 2 -17.62 -4.07 5.62
CA ASN A 2 -16.89 -5.05 6.46
C ASN A 2 -17.52 -5.33 7.83
N ASP A 3 -18.02 -4.30 8.52
CA ASP A 3 -18.61 -4.47 9.85
C ASP A 3 -20.01 -5.07 9.82
N ARG A 4 -20.81 -4.76 8.79
CA ARG A 4 -22.22 -5.19 8.70
C ARG A 4 -22.39 -6.61 8.17
N ILE A 5 -21.65 -6.96 7.12
CA ILE A 5 -21.82 -8.25 6.42
C ILE A 5 -20.63 -9.19 6.58
N GLY A 6 -19.57 -8.74 7.27
CA GLY A 6 -18.35 -9.49 7.45
C GLY A 6 -17.37 -9.35 6.29
N ARG A 7 -16.12 -9.68 6.61
CA ARG A 7 -14.98 -9.57 5.67
C ARG A 7 -15.14 -10.55 4.51
N LYS A 8 -15.50 -11.82 4.79
CA LYS A 8 -15.75 -12.87 3.77
C LYS A 8 -16.74 -12.43 2.68
N ARG A 9 -17.95 -11.97 3.06
CA ARG A 9 -18.96 -11.52 2.09
C ARG A 9 -18.53 -10.26 1.36
N THR A 10 -17.81 -9.37 2.03
CA THR A 10 -17.26 -8.17 1.39
C THR A 10 -16.25 -8.53 0.28
N ILE A 11 -15.39 -9.53 0.51
CA ILE A 11 -14.48 -10.06 -0.52
C ILE A 11 -15.26 -10.68 -1.69
N GLN A 12 -16.32 -11.46 -1.41
CA GLN A 12 -17.16 -12.04 -2.45
C GLN A 12 -17.80 -10.97 -3.34
N ILE A 13 -18.35 -9.90 -2.75
CA ILE A 13 -18.90 -8.76 -3.50
C ILE A 13 -17.81 -8.10 -4.35
N GLY A 14 -16.64 -7.84 -3.75
CA GLY A 14 -15.49 -7.28 -4.49
C GLY A 14 -15.08 -8.15 -5.68
N ALA A 15 -14.98 -9.46 -5.49
CA ALA A 15 -14.63 -10.41 -6.54
C ALA A 15 -15.71 -10.49 -7.64
N SER A 16 -17.00 -10.48 -7.29
CA SER A 16 -18.10 -10.41 -8.26
C SER A 16 -18.08 -9.11 -9.07
N CYS A 17 -17.85 -7.96 -8.43
CA CYS A 17 -17.66 -6.69 -9.12
C CYS A 17 -16.43 -6.74 -10.06
N ALA A 18 -15.33 -7.34 -9.63
CA ALA A 18 -14.14 -7.50 -10.48
C ALA A 18 -14.43 -8.35 -11.72
N LEU A 19 -15.15 -9.47 -11.56
CA LEU A 19 -15.56 -10.32 -12.68
C LEU A 19 -16.41 -9.55 -13.69
N TRP A 20 -17.41 -8.80 -13.21
CA TRP A 20 -18.25 -7.98 -14.08
C TRP A 20 -17.44 -6.88 -14.79
N GLY A 21 -16.66 -6.10 -14.04
CA GLY A 21 -15.84 -5.02 -14.59
C GLY A 21 -14.82 -5.52 -15.63
N CYS A 22 -14.15 -6.64 -15.37
CA CYS A 22 -13.20 -7.24 -16.31
C CYS A 22 -13.89 -7.82 -17.55
N SER A 23 -15.07 -8.43 -17.39
CA SER A 23 -15.85 -8.97 -18.51
C SER A 23 -16.32 -7.86 -19.46
N MET A 24 -16.80 -6.74 -18.89
CA MET A 24 -17.19 -5.56 -19.67
C MET A 24 -15.99 -4.97 -20.42
N GLN A 25 -14.82 -4.89 -19.78
CA GLN A 25 -13.60 -4.40 -20.43
C GLN A 25 -13.14 -5.31 -21.57
N ALA A 26 -13.09 -6.62 -21.35
CA ALA A 26 -12.66 -7.59 -22.36
C ALA A 26 -13.63 -7.68 -23.54
N GLY A 27 -14.93 -7.52 -23.29
CA GLY A 27 -15.99 -7.54 -24.31
C GLY A 27 -16.35 -6.16 -24.89
N ALA A 28 -15.62 -5.10 -24.55
CA ALA A 28 -16.00 -3.74 -24.93
C ALA A 28 -15.99 -3.54 -26.47
N ASN A 29 -17.10 -3.07 -27.01
CA ASN A 29 -17.25 -2.67 -28.42
C ASN A 29 -17.34 -1.16 -28.62
N ASN A 30 -17.41 -0.39 -27.52
CA ASN A 30 -17.38 1.07 -27.54
C ASN A 30 -16.67 1.59 -26.30
N PHE A 31 -16.27 2.87 -26.36
CA PHE A 31 -15.55 3.53 -25.28
C PHE A 31 -16.35 3.58 -23.97
N ALA A 32 -17.67 3.78 -24.04
CA ALA A 32 -18.52 3.85 -22.86
C ALA A 32 -18.53 2.53 -22.06
N CYS A 33 -18.64 1.39 -22.74
CA CYS A 33 -18.59 0.06 -22.12
C CYS A 33 -17.23 -0.19 -21.46
N LEU A 34 -16.13 0.19 -22.14
CA LEU A 34 -14.78 0.10 -21.58
C LEU A 34 -14.66 0.97 -20.31
N LEU A 35 -15.14 2.22 -20.36
CA LEU A 35 -15.09 3.15 -19.23
C LEU A 35 -15.90 2.67 -18.03
N ILE A 36 -17.15 2.22 -18.25
CA ILE A 36 -17.99 1.67 -17.19
C ILE A 36 -17.33 0.41 -16.60
N GLY A 37 -16.80 -0.47 -17.44
CA GLY A 37 -16.05 -1.64 -16.99
C GLY A 37 -14.85 -1.27 -16.10
N ARG A 38 -14.11 -0.21 -16.44
CA ARG A 38 -13.02 0.32 -15.60
C ARG A 38 -13.52 0.88 -14.27
N ILE A 39 -14.63 1.60 -14.26
CA ILE A 39 -15.22 2.13 -13.01
C ILE A 39 -15.63 0.98 -12.08
N VAL A 40 -16.33 -0.02 -12.61
CA VAL A 40 -16.77 -1.20 -11.84
C VAL A 40 -15.57 -1.99 -11.30
N ALA A 41 -14.54 -2.21 -12.13
CA ALA A 41 -13.30 -2.85 -11.68
C ALA A 41 -12.56 -2.00 -10.63
N GLY A 42 -12.56 -0.67 -10.74
CA GLY A 42 -11.99 0.24 -9.76
C GLY A 42 -12.68 0.15 -8.39
N VAL A 43 -14.02 0.09 -8.37
CA VAL A 43 -14.80 -0.15 -7.14
C VAL A 43 -14.41 -1.49 -6.51
N ALA A 44 -14.24 -2.54 -7.33
CA ALA A 44 -13.78 -3.84 -6.85
C ALA A 44 -12.42 -3.77 -6.16
N ILE A 45 -11.43 -3.12 -6.80
CA ILE A 45 -10.09 -2.93 -6.21
C ILE A 45 -10.18 -2.13 -4.91
N GLY A 46 -10.95 -1.05 -4.85
CA GLY A 46 -11.13 -0.27 -3.61
C GLY A 46 -11.67 -1.09 -2.44
N ILE A 47 -12.63 -2.00 -2.70
CA ILE A 47 -13.16 -2.93 -1.69
C ILE A 47 -12.08 -3.95 -1.29
N LEU A 48 -11.44 -4.60 -2.26
CA LEU A 48 -10.49 -5.70 -2.01
C LEU A 48 -9.21 -5.22 -1.32
N SER A 49 -8.68 -4.06 -1.70
CA SER A 49 -7.44 -3.49 -1.14
C SER A 49 -7.54 -3.20 0.36
N MET A 50 -8.73 -2.91 0.88
CA MET A 50 -8.95 -2.74 2.31
C MET A 50 -9.27 -4.07 3.00
N THR A 51 -10.17 -4.85 2.41
CA THR A 51 -10.76 -6.01 3.11
C THR A 51 -9.83 -7.22 3.15
N VAL A 52 -9.07 -7.49 2.08
CA VAL A 52 -8.21 -8.70 2.04
C VAL A 52 -7.10 -8.65 3.10
N PRO A 53 -6.33 -7.56 3.24
CA PRO A 53 -5.33 -7.48 4.31
C PRO A 53 -5.95 -7.58 5.70
N LEU A 54 -7.10 -6.94 5.92
CA LEU A 54 -7.82 -7.01 7.18
C LEU A 54 -8.27 -8.44 7.50
N TYR A 55 -8.88 -9.13 6.54
CA TYR A 55 -9.28 -10.52 6.71
C TYR A 55 -8.10 -11.41 7.08
N ASN A 56 -6.96 -11.25 6.38
CA ASN A 56 -5.74 -11.99 6.67
C ASN A 56 -5.22 -11.75 8.10
N THR A 57 -5.28 -10.52 8.62
CA THR A 57 -4.89 -10.24 10.01
C THR A 57 -5.79 -10.91 11.04
N GLU A 58 -7.07 -11.10 10.72
CA GLU A 58 -8.09 -11.62 11.64
C GLU A 58 -8.15 -13.15 11.69
N ILE A 59 -7.69 -13.85 10.64
CA ILE A 59 -7.65 -15.32 10.60
C ILE A 59 -6.26 -15.90 10.84
N ALA A 60 -5.21 -15.10 10.72
CA ALA A 60 -3.86 -15.60 10.83
C ALA A 60 -3.46 -15.83 12.30
N PRO A 61 -2.90 -17.01 12.63
CA PRO A 61 -2.35 -17.28 13.95
C PRO A 61 -1.31 -16.22 14.33
N PRO A 62 -1.23 -15.80 15.61
CA PRO A 62 -0.33 -14.73 16.05
C PRO A 62 1.13 -14.92 15.59
N LYS A 63 1.63 -16.17 15.62
CA LYS A 63 3.01 -16.52 15.26
C LYS A 63 3.38 -16.25 13.79
N ILE A 64 2.43 -16.36 12.86
CA ILE A 64 2.69 -16.22 11.41
C ILE A 64 1.89 -15.08 10.76
N ARG A 65 1.19 -14.27 11.56
CA ARG A 65 0.33 -13.18 11.09
C ARG A 65 1.08 -12.19 10.19
N GLY A 66 2.25 -11.73 10.63
CA GLY A 66 3.07 -10.81 9.84
C GLY A 66 3.46 -11.39 8.47
N PHE A 67 3.78 -12.68 8.42
CA PHE A 67 4.13 -13.37 7.18
C PHE A 67 2.94 -13.48 6.21
N ILE A 68 1.75 -13.88 6.69
CA ILE A 68 0.55 -13.99 5.84
C ILE A 68 0.14 -12.62 5.28
N VAL A 69 0.22 -11.57 6.10
CA VAL A 69 -0.07 -10.19 5.68
C VAL A 69 0.96 -9.71 4.65
N GLY A 70 2.25 -9.96 4.90
CA GLY A 70 3.33 -9.63 3.95
C GLY A 70 3.20 -10.37 2.62
N LEU A 71 2.76 -11.63 2.64
CA LEU A 71 2.53 -12.42 1.43
C LEU A 71 1.40 -11.83 0.57
N ALA A 72 0.34 -11.31 1.19
CA ALA A 72 -0.73 -10.63 0.46
C ALA A 72 -0.22 -9.38 -0.28
N GLN A 73 0.65 -8.59 0.35
CA GLN A 73 1.31 -7.45 -0.30
C GLN A 73 2.23 -7.92 -1.44
N GLN A 74 2.96 -9.01 -1.26
CA GLN A 74 3.84 -9.56 -2.29
C GLN A 74 3.06 -10.08 -3.51
N LEU A 75 1.85 -10.61 -3.32
CA LEU A 75 0.98 -11.04 -4.43
C LEU A 75 0.55 -9.88 -5.34
N ILE A 76 0.46 -8.65 -4.83
CA ILE A 76 0.27 -7.46 -5.68
C ILE A 76 1.47 -7.30 -6.62
N GLY A 77 2.68 -7.45 -6.08
CA GLY A 77 3.92 -7.41 -6.87
C GLY A 77 3.97 -8.51 -7.93
N VAL A 78 3.57 -9.74 -7.59
CA VAL A 78 3.44 -10.83 -8.56
C VAL A 78 2.42 -10.48 -9.65
N GLY A 79 1.29 -9.86 -9.28
CA GLY A 79 0.31 -9.34 -10.24
C GLY A 79 0.91 -8.34 -11.22
N PHE A 80 1.75 -7.41 -10.76
CA PHE A 80 2.47 -6.48 -11.63
C PHE A 80 3.42 -7.20 -12.60
N ILE A 81 4.18 -8.19 -12.13
CA ILE A 81 5.07 -8.99 -12.99
C ILE A 81 4.25 -9.66 -14.09
N VAL A 82 3.21 -10.40 -13.70
CA VAL A 82 2.35 -11.12 -14.64
C VAL A 82 1.73 -10.14 -15.63
N ALA A 83 1.19 -9.00 -15.18
CA ALA A 83 0.56 -8.02 -16.06
C ALA A 83 1.52 -7.44 -17.11
N ASN A 84 2.75 -7.10 -16.72
CA ASN A 84 3.73 -6.55 -17.67
C ASN A 84 4.19 -7.61 -18.69
N TRP A 85 4.42 -8.85 -18.26
CA TRP A 85 4.84 -9.93 -19.16
C TRP A 85 3.71 -10.41 -20.07
N VAL A 86 2.48 -10.48 -19.57
CA VAL A 86 1.30 -10.73 -20.40
C VAL A 86 1.13 -9.62 -21.42
N GLY A 87 1.29 -8.35 -21.03
CA GLY A 87 1.25 -7.22 -21.96
C GLY A 87 2.31 -7.31 -23.05
N TYR A 88 3.55 -7.67 -22.68
CA TYR A 88 4.64 -7.92 -23.63
C TYR A 88 4.32 -9.09 -24.58
N GLY A 89 3.82 -10.22 -24.06
CA GLY A 89 3.46 -11.38 -24.88
C GLY A 89 2.31 -11.09 -25.84
N CYS A 90 1.31 -10.33 -25.39
CA CYS A 90 0.15 -9.98 -26.20
C CYS A 90 0.48 -9.00 -27.33
N GLN A 91 1.60 -8.26 -27.27
CA GLN A 91 1.98 -7.30 -28.32
C GLN A 91 2.20 -7.96 -29.69
N TYR A 92 2.52 -9.25 -29.71
CA TYR A 92 2.77 -10.03 -30.93
C TYR A 92 1.50 -10.66 -31.50
N LEU A 93 0.35 -10.47 -30.85
CA LEU A 93 -0.93 -10.94 -31.33
C LEU A 93 -1.51 -9.91 -32.30
N ASP A 94 -2.03 -10.38 -33.42
CA ASP A 94 -2.75 -9.53 -34.35
C ASP A 94 -4.20 -9.28 -33.88
N SER A 95 -4.80 -8.19 -34.38
CA SER A 95 -6.22 -7.84 -34.17
C SER A 95 -6.57 -7.38 -32.74
N ASN A 96 -7.88 -7.30 -32.45
CA ASN A 96 -8.43 -6.88 -31.15
C ASN A 96 -8.06 -7.79 -29.99
N THR A 97 -7.56 -9.00 -30.27
CA THR A 97 -7.10 -9.95 -29.24
C THR A 97 -5.93 -9.37 -28.43
N GLN A 98 -5.07 -8.55 -29.06
CA GLN A 98 -3.91 -7.91 -28.42
C GLN A 98 -4.24 -7.18 -27.11
N TRP A 99 -5.35 -6.43 -27.08
CA TRP A 99 -5.75 -5.65 -25.90
C TRP A 99 -6.87 -6.30 -25.10
N ARG A 100 -7.70 -7.15 -25.71
CA ARG A 100 -8.79 -7.86 -25.01
C ARG A 100 -8.29 -9.00 -24.14
N LEU A 101 -7.31 -9.78 -24.62
CA LEU A 101 -6.74 -10.90 -23.87
C LEU A 101 -6.14 -10.49 -22.51
N PRO A 102 -5.26 -9.47 -22.41
CA PRO A 102 -4.70 -9.07 -21.10
C PRO A 102 -5.78 -8.55 -20.14
N LEU A 103 -6.84 -7.92 -20.65
CA LEU A 103 -7.98 -7.49 -19.83
C LEU A 103 -8.84 -8.68 -19.37
N GLY A 104 -9.05 -9.66 -20.25
CA GLY A 104 -9.83 -10.86 -19.97
C GLY A 104 -9.12 -11.83 -19.02
N LEU A 105 -7.79 -11.93 -19.06
CA LEU A 105 -7.03 -12.81 -18.17
C LEU A 105 -7.20 -12.47 -16.69
N GLN A 106 -7.58 -11.23 -16.35
CA GLN A 106 -7.90 -10.82 -14.99
C GLN A 106 -9.15 -11.54 -14.42
N LEU A 107 -10.01 -12.11 -15.28
CA LEU A 107 -11.15 -12.92 -14.85
C LEU A 107 -10.71 -14.18 -14.10
N VAL A 108 -9.58 -14.76 -14.46
CA VAL A 108 -9.08 -16.01 -13.85
C VAL A 108 -8.80 -15.83 -12.35
N PRO A 109 -7.92 -14.90 -11.91
CA PRO A 109 -7.67 -14.71 -10.48
C PRO A 109 -8.92 -14.20 -9.74
N ALA A 110 -9.77 -13.38 -10.36
CA ALA A 110 -11.02 -12.93 -9.75
C ALA A 110 -12.01 -14.09 -9.50
N PHE A 111 -12.10 -15.02 -10.46
CA PHE A 111 -12.92 -16.23 -10.33
C PHE A 111 -12.36 -17.16 -9.25
N LEU A 112 -11.05 -17.40 -9.26
CA LEU A 112 -10.37 -18.21 -8.24
C LEU A 112 -10.59 -17.62 -6.84
N LEU A 113 -10.56 -16.29 -6.69
CA LEU A 113 -10.87 -15.63 -5.42
C LEU A 113 -12.34 -15.86 -5.02
N LEU A 114 -13.30 -15.71 -5.94
CA LEU A 114 -14.73 -15.88 -5.63
C LEU A 114 -15.07 -17.33 -5.22
N VAL A 115 -14.47 -18.31 -5.91
CA VAL A 115 -14.65 -19.73 -5.59
C VAL A 115 -13.89 -20.09 -4.31
N GLY A 116 -12.62 -19.69 -4.20
CA GLY A 116 -11.77 -19.97 -3.04
C GLY A 116 -12.36 -19.42 -1.74
N THR A 117 -12.95 -18.22 -1.77
CA THR A 117 -13.57 -17.61 -0.60
C THR A 117 -14.79 -18.37 -0.07
N GLN A 118 -15.44 -19.24 -0.86
CA GLN A 118 -16.52 -20.08 -0.34
C GLN A 118 -16.04 -21.04 0.74
N PHE A 119 -14.83 -21.57 0.59
CA PHE A 119 -14.21 -22.55 1.48
C PHE A 119 -13.55 -21.92 2.72
N LEU A 120 -13.39 -20.60 2.73
CA LEU A 120 -12.81 -19.88 3.85
C LEU A 120 -13.84 -19.64 4.97
N PRO A 121 -13.44 -19.68 6.26
CA PRO A 121 -14.34 -19.37 7.36
C PRO A 121 -14.73 -17.89 7.41
N PHE A 122 -15.67 -17.53 8.29
CA PHE A 122 -15.84 -16.13 8.67
C PHE A 122 -14.72 -15.72 9.64
N SER A 123 -14.41 -14.43 9.68
CA SER A 123 -13.44 -13.90 10.64
C SER A 123 -13.94 -14.12 12.08
N PRO A 124 -13.16 -14.77 12.97
CA PRO A 124 -13.52 -14.93 14.38
C PRO A 124 -13.81 -13.58 15.06
N ARG A 125 -12.97 -12.59 14.75
CA ARG A 125 -13.12 -11.23 15.26
C ARG A 125 -14.45 -10.61 14.85
N TRP A 126 -14.84 -10.73 13.58
CA TRP A 126 -16.13 -10.22 13.12
C TRP A 126 -17.30 -10.98 13.75
N LEU A 127 -17.20 -12.30 13.91
CA LEU A 127 -18.24 -13.10 14.56
C LEU A 127 -18.48 -12.64 16.00
N LEU A 128 -17.42 -12.34 16.75
CA LEU A 128 -17.50 -11.74 18.09
C LEU A 128 -18.10 -10.32 18.06
N GLU A 129 -17.75 -9.49 17.07
CA GLU A 129 -18.34 -8.15 16.89
C GLU A 129 -19.87 -8.19 16.69
N VAL A 130 -20.41 -9.26 16.10
CA VAL A 130 -21.86 -9.43 15.86
C VAL A 130 -22.55 -10.34 16.87
N GLY A 131 -21.87 -10.72 17.96
CA GLY A 131 -22.41 -11.54 19.05
C GLY A 131 -22.60 -13.03 18.71
N ARG A 132 -21.88 -13.56 17.71
CA ARG A 132 -21.89 -14.98 17.31
C ARG A 132 -20.71 -15.72 17.93
N ASP A 133 -20.63 -15.69 19.26
CA ASP A 133 -19.48 -16.13 20.05
C ASP A 133 -19.14 -17.62 19.85
N GLU A 134 -20.16 -18.49 19.83
CA GLU A 134 -19.95 -19.94 19.69
C GLU A 134 -19.35 -20.31 18.33
N GLU A 135 -19.79 -19.66 17.26
CA GLU A 135 -19.23 -19.88 15.93
C GLU A 135 -17.81 -19.31 15.83
N ALA A 136 -17.53 -18.18 16.48
CA ALA A 136 -16.19 -17.64 16.55
C ALA A 136 -15.24 -18.64 17.22
N ARG A 137 -15.66 -19.26 18.32
CA ARG A 137 -14.92 -20.32 19.03
C ARG A 137 -14.61 -21.51 18.13
N GLN A 138 -15.62 -22.00 17.40
CA GLN A 138 -15.44 -23.10 16.44
C GLN A 138 -14.45 -22.76 15.32
N VAL A 139 -14.46 -21.52 14.82
CA VAL A 139 -13.49 -21.09 13.82
C VAL A 139 -12.08 -21.02 14.41
N VAL A 140 -11.89 -20.49 15.61
CA VAL A 140 -10.57 -20.46 16.28
C VAL A 140 -10.02 -21.87 16.46
N TYR A 141 -10.86 -22.81 16.89
CA TYR A 141 -10.48 -24.23 17.02
C TYR A 141 -10.06 -24.84 15.68
N ARG A 142 -10.81 -24.56 14.62
CA ARG A 142 -10.48 -25.04 13.27
C ARG A 142 -9.15 -24.47 12.76
N LEU A 143 -8.84 -23.21 13.09
CA LEU A 143 -7.60 -22.54 12.67
C LEU A 143 -6.37 -23.02 13.45
N HIS A 144 -6.53 -23.36 14.74
CA HIS A 144 -5.43 -23.80 15.61
C HIS A 144 -5.14 -25.30 15.55
N GLY A 145 -6.11 -26.11 15.10
CA GLY A 145 -5.97 -27.56 15.05
C GLY A 145 -5.99 -28.16 16.46
N THR A 146 -7.17 -28.55 16.93
CA THR A 146 -7.41 -29.07 18.29
C THR A 146 -7.16 -30.57 18.42
N GLN A 147 -6.05 -31.07 17.84
CA GLN A 147 -5.75 -32.51 17.84
C GLN A 147 -5.16 -32.99 19.17
N THR A 148 -4.53 -32.11 19.96
CA THR A 148 -4.00 -32.43 21.28
C THR A 148 -4.75 -31.63 22.36
N PRO A 149 -4.81 -32.13 23.61
CA PRO A 149 -5.38 -31.37 24.73
C PRO A 149 -4.69 -30.00 24.93
N GLU A 150 -3.39 -29.94 24.70
CA GLU A 150 -2.59 -28.71 24.77
C GLU A 150 -2.99 -27.70 23.68
N SER A 151 -3.22 -28.16 22.44
CA SER A 151 -3.63 -27.26 21.36
C SER A 151 -5.08 -26.81 21.50
N LEU A 152 -5.94 -27.63 22.11
CA LEU A 152 -7.29 -27.25 22.48
C LEU A 152 -7.29 -26.16 23.56
N GLN A 153 -6.48 -26.32 24.61
CA GLN A 153 -6.36 -25.31 25.67
C GLN A 153 -5.81 -23.99 25.12
N ALA A 154 -4.75 -24.04 24.31
CA ALA A 154 -4.18 -22.84 23.69
C ALA A 154 -5.20 -22.10 22.79
N ALA A 155 -6.02 -22.84 22.06
CA ALA A 155 -7.07 -22.24 21.22
C ALA A 155 -8.21 -21.62 22.06
N GLU A 156 -8.53 -22.20 23.21
CA GLU A 156 -9.50 -21.65 24.15
C GLU A 156 -8.99 -20.36 24.82
N ASP A 157 -7.74 -20.38 25.28
CA ASP A 157 -7.11 -19.21 25.89
C ASP A 157 -7.05 -18.04 24.89
N GLU A 158 -6.68 -18.31 23.62
CA GLU A 158 -6.70 -17.29 22.56
C GLU A 158 -8.13 -16.77 22.29
N PHE A 159 -9.14 -17.65 22.30
CA PHE A 159 -10.53 -17.24 22.12
C PHE A 159 -11.01 -16.30 23.24
N LEU A 160 -10.72 -16.64 24.49
CA LEU A 160 -11.10 -15.82 25.66
C LEU A 160 -10.40 -14.46 25.63
N GLU A 161 -9.09 -14.43 25.35
CA GLU A 161 -8.34 -13.18 25.21
C GLU A 161 -8.90 -12.31 24.06
N MET A 162 -9.25 -12.93 22.93
CA MET A 162 -9.85 -12.24 21.79
C MET A 162 -11.24 -11.67 22.15
N GLN A 163 -12.08 -12.45 22.85
CA GLN A 163 -13.41 -12.01 23.26
C GLN A 163 -13.35 -10.81 24.20
N GLU A 164 -12.47 -10.84 25.19
CA GLU A 164 -12.28 -9.73 26.13
C GLU A 164 -11.82 -8.45 25.41
N LYS A 165 -10.79 -8.56 24.57
CA LYS A 165 -10.26 -7.43 23.78
C LYS A 165 -11.31 -6.82 22.86
N ILE A 166 -12.07 -7.64 22.14
CA ILE A 166 -13.10 -7.14 21.21
C ILE A 166 -14.25 -6.47 21.95
N LYS A 167 -14.67 -7.01 23.10
CA LYS A 167 -15.70 -6.37 23.94
C LYS A 167 -15.23 -4.99 24.39
N ALA A 168 -14.00 -4.89 24.91
CA ALA A 168 -13.41 -3.60 25.30
C ALA A 168 -13.29 -2.61 24.12
N GLU A 169 -12.85 -3.09 22.96
CA GLU A 169 -12.73 -2.26 21.75
C GLU A 169 -14.08 -1.81 21.20
N SER A 170 -15.12 -2.65 21.29
CA SER A 170 -16.46 -2.30 20.78
C SER A 170 -17.10 -1.13 21.52
N LEU A 171 -16.75 -0.93 22.79
CA LEU A 171 -17.20 0.19 23.62
C LEU A 171 -16.56 1.52 23.22
N THR A 172 -15.35 1.48 22.65
CA THR A 172 -14.55 2.68 22.36
C THR A 172 -14.44 2.98 20.87
N ARG A 173 -14.80 2.04 20.00
CA ARG A 173 -14.67 2.15 18.54
C ARG A 173 -15.46 3.32 17.98
N SER A 174 -14.82 4.09 17.11
CA SER A 174 -15.49 5.12 16.33
C SER A 174 -15.48 4.81 14.83
N SER A 175 -16.60 5.16 14.19
CA SER A 175 -16.76 5.15 12.73
C SER A 175 -16.84 6.56 12.13
N ARG A 176 -16.68 7.60 12.95
CA ARG A 176 -16.88 8.99 12.54
C ARG A 176 -15.59 9.59 11.99
N ILE A 177 -15.64 10.13 10.77
CA ILE A 177 -14.52 10.84 10.15
C ILE A 177 -14.15 12.09 10.96
N ALA A 178 -15.12 12.73 11.62
CA ALA A 178 -14.87 13.90 12.47
C ALA A 178 -13.85 13.64 13.60
N ASP A 179 -13.77 12.41 14.09
CA ASP A 179 -12.89 12.05 15.22
C ASP A 179 -11.41 12.07 14.82
N LEU A 180 -11.12 11.97 13.52
CA LEU A 180 -9.78 12.14 12.95
C LEU A 180 -9.24 13.56 13.12
N PHE A 181 -10.12 14.54 13.36
CA PHE A 181 -9.79 15.96 13.51
C PHE A 181 -10.18 16.53 14.88
N ALA A 182 -10.68 15.68 15.79
CA ALA A 182 -11.21 16.12 17.08
C ALA A 182 -10.15 16.70 18.01
N THR A 183 -8.91 16.16 18.02
CA THR A 183 -7.82 16.65 18.88
C THR A 183 -6.60 17.05 18.05
N PRO A 184 -5.69 17.89 18.58
CA PRO A 184 -4.42 18.19 17.93
C PRO A 184 -3.61 16.93 17.59
N ALA A 185 -3.58 15.95 18.49
CA ALA A 185 -2.87 14.70 18.31
C ALA A 185 -3.50 13.82 17.21
N THR A 186 -4.83 13.61 17.21
CA THR A 186 -5.49 12.83 16.14
C THR A 186 -5.37 13.51 14.78
N ARG A 187 -5.43 14.84 14.74
CA ARG A 187 -5.18 15.62 13.52
C ARG A 187 -3.75 15.44 13.01
N LYS A 188 -2.74 15.47 13.89
CA LYS A 188 -1.33 15.22 13.50
C LYS A 188 -1.15 13.80 12.96
N ARG A 189 -1.74 12.79 13.60
CA ARG A 189 -1.75 11.39 13.12
C ARG A 189 -2.39 11.29 11.73
N SER A 190 -3.55 11.92 11.53
CA SER A 190 -4.27 11.97 10.26
C SER A 190 -3.46 12.64 9.14
N LEU A 191 -2.79 13.76 9.44
CA LEU A 191 -1.92 14.45 8.49
C LEU A 191 -0.71 13.61 8.10
N VAL A 192 -0.08 12.90 9.04
CA VAL A 192 1.04 11.99 8.74
C VAL A 192 0.57 10.82 7.88
N ALA A 193 -0.55 10.18 8.23
CA ALA A 193 -1.09 9.04 7.48
C ALA A 193 -1.53 9.42 6.06
N CYS A 194 -2.26 10.53 5.90
CA CYS A 194 -2.67 11.00 4.59
C CYS A 194 -1.48 11.53 3.79
N GLY A 195 -0.59 12.28 4.44
CA GLY A 195 0.63 12.83 3.84
C GLY A 195 1.52 11.75 3.25
N VAL A 196 1.84 10.68 4.00
CA VAL A 196 2.71 9.62 3.49
C VAL A 196 2.11 8.90 2.28
N GLN A 197 0.78 8.78 2.21
CA GLN A 197 0.08 8.17 1.08
C GLN A 197 0.07 9.08 -0.15
N ILE A 198 -0.03 10.40 0.04
CA ILE A 198 0.10 11.41 -1.03
C ILE A 198 1.54 11.46 -1.55
N PHE A 199 2.51 11.50 -0.64
CA PHE A 199 3.95 11.53 -0.98
C PHE A 199 4.35 10.26 -1.76
N GLY A 200 3.73 9.12 -1.44
CA GLY A 200 3.86 7.91 -2.25
C GLY A 200 3.53 8.12 -3.74
N GLN A 201 2.57 9.00 -4.07
CA GLN A 201 2.25 9.36 -5.45
C GLN A 201 3.20 10.40 -6.04
N PHE A 202 3.73 11.31 -5.21
CA PHE A 202 4.71 12.33 -5.61
C PHE A 202 6.05 11.72 -6.04
N THR A 203 6.34 10.49 -5.64
CA THR A 203 7.48 9.70 -6.16
C THR A 203 7.43 9.49 -7.69
N GLY A 204 6.27 9.68 -8.33
CA GLY A 204 6.11 9.45 -9.77
C GLY A 204 6.10 7.98 -10.19
N ILE A 205 6.13 7.03 -9.24
CA ILE A 205 6.20 5.59 -9.55
C ILE A 205 5.05 5.11 -10.45
N ASN A 206 3.84 5.61 -10.22
CA ASN A 206 2.66 5.23 -10.99
C ASN A 206 2.66 5.84 -12.39
N VAL A 207 3.26 7.02 -12.55
CA VAL A 207 3.48 7.64 -13.86
C VAL A 207 4.43 6.79 -14.68
N ILE A 208 5.53 6.31 -14.08
CA ILE A 208 6.44 5.37 -14.74
C ILE A 208 5.74 4.05 -15.06
N ASN A 209 4.89 3.53 -14.16
CA ASN A 209 4.15 2.29 -14.42
C ASN A 209 3.17 2.41 -15.59
N TYR A 210 2.44 3.52 -15.71
CA TYR A 210 1.43 3.70 -16.76
C TYR A 210 2.02 4.18 -18.09
N PHE A 211 3.06 5.02 -18.03
CA PHE A 211 3.62 5.71 -19.19
C PHE A 211 5.09 5.36 -19.46
N GLY A 212 5.62 4.34 -18.79
CA GLY A 212 6.99 3.85 -18.97
C GLY A 212 7.37 3.62 -20.44
N PRO A 213 6.55 2.93 -21.25
CA PRO A 213 6.82 2.76 -22.67
C PRO A 213 7.02 4.09 -23.43
N GLN A 214 6.16 5.09 -23.17
CA GLN A 214 6.28 6.42 -23.74
C GLN A 214 7.53 7.14 -23.21
N MET A 215 7.87 7.01 -21.93
CA MET A 215 9.09 7.56 -21.36
C MET A 215 10.35 6.97 -22.01
N TYR A 216 10.38 5.66 -22.27
CA TYR A 216 11.51 5.05 -22.99
C TYR A 216 11.63 5.54 -24.43
N GLN A 217 10.50 5.79 -25.11
CA GLN A 217 10.50 6.40 -26.45
C GLN A 217 11.06 7.82 -26.42
N THR A 218 10.79 8.60 -25.37
CA THR A 218 11.41 9.93 -25.22
C THR A 218 12.93 9.88 -25.02
N LEU A 219 13.48 8.72 -24.63
CA LEU A 219 14.93 8.46 -24.59
C LEU A 219 15.46 7.88 -25.91
N GLY A 220 14.63 7.82 -26.95
CA GLY A 220 14.97 7.26 -28.27
C GLY A 220 14.96 5.74 -28.34
N LEU A 221 14.37 5.04 -27.36
CA LEU A 221 14.24 3.58 -27.42
C LEU A 221 13.22 3.20 -28.49
N ASP A 222 13.58 2.25 -29.33
CA ASP A 222 12.71 1.73 -30.38
C ASP A 222 11.39 1.18 -29.83
N ALA A 223 10.28 1.48 -30.51
CA ALA A 223 8.93 1.19 -30.06
C ALA A 223 8.69 -0.32 -29.84
N GLY A 224 9.33 -1.19 -30.63
CA GLY A 224 9.24 -2.64 -30.47
C GLY A 224 9.92 -3.19 -29.21
N LYS A 225 10.74 -2.39 -28.52
CA LYS A 225 11.50 -2.80 -27.32
C LYS A 225 10.97 -2.18 -26.03
N THR A 226 10.06 -1.21 -26.10
CA THR A 226 9.59 -0.47 -24.91
C THR A 226 8.82 -1.38 -23.95
N LEU A 227 7.97 -2.27 -24.47
CA LEU A 227 7.25 -3.25 -23.65
C LEU A 227 8.16 -4.32 -23.05
N LEU A 228 9.27 -4.68 -23.72
CA LEU A 228 10.27 -5.59 -23.16
C LEU A 228 10.93 -4.95 -21.94
N VAL A 229 11.42 -3.71 -22.10
CA VAL A 229 12.05 -2.96 -21.01
C VAL A 229 11.06 -2.74 -19.87
N GLN A 230 9.78 -2.47 -20.19
CA GLN A 230 8.72 -2.37 -19.19
C GLN A 230 8.45 -3.71 -18.47
N GLY A 231 8.51 -4.83 -19.18
CA GLY A 231 8.47 -6.19 -18.62
C GLY A 231 9.55 -6.43 -17.56
N ILE A 232 10.79 -6.07 -17.89
CA ILE A 232 11.93 -6.20 -16.98
C ILE A 232 11.76 -5.23 -15.79
N TYR A 233 11.41 -3.97 -16.05
CA TYR A 233 11.15 -2.95 -15.03
C TYR A 233 10.08 -3.42 -14.02
N GLY A 234 8.99 -4.02 -14.52
CA GLY A 234 7.89 -4.53 -13.72
C GLY A 234 8.26 -5.64 -12.74
N ALA A 235 9.40 -6.32 -12.94
CA ALA A 235 9.93 -7.32 -12.01
C ALA A 235 10.89 -6.75 -10.97
N VAL A 236 11.66 -5.72 -11.33
CA VAL A 236 12.68 -5.13 -10.45
C VAL A 236 12.06 -4.61 -9.15
N GLY A 237 10.95 -3.87 -9.23
CA GLY A 237 10.26 -3.31 -8.08
C GLY A 237 9.80 -4.38 -7.07
N PRO A 238 8.94 -5.33 -7.48
CA PRO A 238 8.45 -6.40 -6.62
C PRO A 238 9.54 -7.30 -6.01
N ILE A 239 10.60 -7.60 -6.77
CA ILE A 239 11.74 -8.39 -6.26
C ILE A 239 12.48 -7.61 -5.19
N THR A 240 12.76 -6.33 -5.44
CA THR A 240 13.42 -5.45 -4.46
C THR A 240 12.60 -5.31 -3.18
N ASN A 241 11.27 -5.14 -3.32
CA ASN A 241 10.36 -5.02 -2.20
C ASN A 241 10.36 -6.29 -1.32
N PHE A 242 10.40 -7.47 -1.94
CA PHE A 242 10.51 -8.74 -1.21
C PHE A 242 11.76 -8.78 -0.33
N PHE A 243 12.93 -8.47 -0.89
CA PHE A 243 14.17 -8.43 -0.12
C PHE A 243 14.12 -7.40 1.01
N PHE A 244 13.53 -6.23 0.76
CA PHE A 244 13.41 -5.19 1.77
C PHE A 244 12.54 -5.60 2.95
N ILE A 245 11.33 -6.12 2.67
CA ILE A 245 10.40 -6.56 3.72
C ILE A 245 11.01 -7.68 4.55
N VAL A 246 11.66 -8.66 3.92
CA VAL A 246 12.20 -9.84 4.62
C VAL A 246 13.45 -9.53 5.45
N PHE A 247 14.36 -8.68 4.94
CA PHE A 247 15.68 -8.52 5.54
C PHE A 247 15.93 -7.16 6.18
N VAL A 248 15.18 -6.11 5.86
CA VAL A 248 15.60 -4.73 6.15
C VAL A 248 14.55 -3.90 6.90
N LEU A 249 13.26 -4.04 6.56
CA LEU A 249 12.18 -3.18 7.02
C LEU A 249 12.17 -2.98 8.55
N ASP A 250 12.21 -4.08 9.31
CA ASP A 250 12.15 -4.03 10.77
C ASP A 250 13.43 -3.50 11.43
N ARG A 251 14.56 -3.49 10.70
CA ARG A 251 15.87 -3.05 11.21
C ARG A 251 16.11 -1.55 11.03
N VAL A 252 15.53 -0.92 10.01
CA VAL A 252 15.91 0.46 9.62
C VAL A 252 14.94 1.51 10.15
N GLY A 253 13.71 1.13 10.48
CA GLY A 253 12.65 2.05 10.94
C GLY A 253 11.86 2.65 9.78
N ARG A 254 11.04 3.67 10.04
CA ARG A 254 10.10 4.21 9.06
C ARG A 254 10.57 5.54 8.48
N LYS A 255 11.17 6.42 9.29
CA LYS A 255 11.56 7.76 8.82
C LYS A 255 12.77 7.72 7.88
N LYS A 256 13.80 6.94 8.22
CA LYS A 256 15.04 6.86 7.44
C LYS A 256 14.84 6.34 6.00
N PRO A 257 14.08 5.26 5.76
CA PRO A 257 13.80 4.83 4.38
C PRO A 257 13.05 5.88 3.57
N LEU A 258 12.06 6.57 4.16
CA LEU A 258 11.31 7.63 3.48
C LEU A 258 12.21 8.80 3.06
N LEU A 259 13.13 9.23 3.93
CA LEU A 259 14.14 10.26 3.60
C LEU A 259 15.10 9.79 2.50
N LEU A 260 15.56 8.54 2.56
CA LEU A 260 16.40 7.94 1.52
C LEU A 260 15.68 7.97 0.17
N GLY A 261 14.44 7.49 0.14
CA GLY A 261 13.60 7.49 -1.05
C GLY A 261 13.48 8.88 -1.65
N ALA A 262 12.98 9.85 -0.87
CA ALA A 262 12.73 11.21 -1.33
C ALA A 262 14.01 11.87 -1.89
N GLY A 263 15.14 11.72 -1.19
CA GLY A 263 16.43 12.24 -1.65
C GLY A 263 16.92 11.57 -2.94
N THR A 264 16.77 10.25 -3.05
CA THR A 264 17.16 9.54 -4.28
C THR A 264 16.28 9.89 -5.48
N PHE A 265 14.99 10.15 -5.29
CA PHE A 265 14.09 10.57 -6.37
C PHE A 265 14.44 11.96 -6.90
N VAL A 266 14.82 12.89 -6.01
CA VAL A 266 15.36 14.19 -6.43
C VAL A 266 16.55 13.98 -7.37
N ILE A 267 17.47 13.08 -7.03
CA ILE A 267 18.66 12.78 -7.84
C ILE A 267 18.27 12.11 -9.16
N THR A 268 17.50 11.02 -9.13
CA THR A 268 17.16 10.24 -10.34
C THR A 268 16.35 11.06 -11.33
N PHE A 269 15.35 11.82 -10.89
CA PHE A 269 14.57 12.71 -11.77
C PHE A 269 15.37 13.91 -12.25
N SER A 270 16.31 14.46 -11.47
CA SER A 270 17.19 15.53 -11.94
C SER A 270 18.10 15.06 -13.08
N ILE A 271 18.72 13.89 -12.91
CA ILE A 271 19.58 13.29 -13.95
C ILE A 271 18.73 12.92 -15.18
N LEU A 272 17.57 12.30 -14.99
CA LEU A 272 16.67 11.96 -16.09
C LEU A 272 16.22 13.23 -16.86
N SER A 273 15.84 14.27 -16.14
CA SER A 273 15.47 15.58 -16.72
C SER A 273 16.61 16.15 -17.55
N ALA A 274 17.84 16.15 -17.04
CA ALA A 274 19.01 16.67 -17.73
C ALA A 274 19.35 15.86 -18.99
N ILE A 275 19.23 14.53 -18.93
CA ILE A 275 19.43 13.64 -20.09
C ILE A 275 18.43 13.94 -21.20
N VAL A 276 17.13 13.97 -20.87
CA VAL A 276 16.07 14.20 -21.88
C VAL A 276 16.15 15.63 -22.45
N ALA A 277 16.58 16.62 -21.65
CA ALA A 277 16.80 17.98 -22.12
C ALA A 277 18.00 18.11 -23.05
N SER A 278 19.08 17.37 -22.79
CA SER A 278 20.35 17.48 -23.54
C SER A 278 20.40 16.60 -24.78
N PHE A 279 19.63 15.51 -24.78
CA PHE A 279 19.60 14.52 -25.87
C PHE A 279 18.15 14.21 -26.27
N PRO A 280 17.40 15.19 -26.80
CA PRO A 280 16.03 14.97 -27.24
C PRO A 280 15.96 13.96 -28.40
N PRO A 281 14.88 13.16 -28.48
CA PRO A 281 14.73 12.17 -29.53
C PRO A 281 14.51 12.84 -30.89
N GLY A 282 15.19 12.34 -31.93
CA GLY A 282 15.01 12.78 -33.32
C GLY A 282 15.94 13.90 -33.79
N GLU A 283 16.71 14.52 -32.90
CA GLU A 283 17.74 15.50 -33.26
C GLU A 283 19.13 14.83 -33.30
N GLY A 284 19.50 14.29 -34.46
CA GLY A 284 20.84 13.73 -34.70
C GLY A 284 20.99 12.23 -34.43
N THR A 285 22.24 11.78 -34.22
CA THR A 285 22.56 10.37 -33.90
C THR A 285 22.17 10.06 -32.46
N THR A 286 21.39 8.99 -32.27
CA THR A 286 20.97 8.53 -30.94
C THR A 286 22.18 8.29 -30.04
N ASN A 287 22.28 9.07 -28.97
CA ASN A 287 23.30 8.85 -27.94
C ASN A 287 22.90 7.65 -27.07
N TYR A 288 23.37 6.46 -27.46
CA TYR A 288 23.06 5.21 -26.75
C TYR A 288 23.52 5.20 -25.30
N ALA A 289 24.58 5.95 -24.94
CA ALA A 289 25.04 6.05 -23.55
C ALA A 289 24.03 6.86 -22.70
N ALA A 290 23.58 8.01 -23.22
CA ALA A 290 22.57 8.83 -22.57
C ALA A 290 21.22 8.09 -22.45
N GLN A 291 20.80 7.40 -23.50
CA GLN A 291 19.61 6.54 -23.48
C GLN A 291 19.68 5.48 -22.38
N ARG A 292 20.78 4.72 -22.30
CA ARG A 292 20.97 3.67 -21.27
C ARG A 292 21.00 4.27 -19.87
N ALA A 293 21.64 5.42 -19.69
CA ALA A 293 21.67 6.12 -18.41
C ALA A 293 20.26 6.58 -17.98
N GLY A 294 19.46 7.12 -18.89
CA GLY A 294 18.07 7.52 -18.62
C GLY A 294 17.20 6.33 -18.19
N ILE A 295 17.30 5.20 -18.91
CA ILE A 295 16.60 3.96 -18.54
C ILE A 295 17.07 3.46 -17.17
N ALA A 296 18.38 3.51 -16.88
CA ALA A 296 18.92 3.13 -15.57
C ALA A 296 18.38 4.01 -14.44
N MET A 297 18.20 5.32 -14.65
CA MET A 297 17.59 6.21 -13.64
C MET A 297 16.12 5.85 -13.36
N ILE A 298 15.37 5.45 -14.39
CA ILE A 298 13.99 4.96 -14.23
C ILE A 298 13.96 3.69 -13.38
N PHE A 299 14.88 2.75 -13.65
CA PHE A 299 15.00 1.51 -12.88
C PHE A 299 15.42 1.76 -11.42
N LEU A 300 16.40 2.63 -11.20
CA LEU A 300 16.83 3.03 -9.86
C LEU A 300 15.68 3.67 -9.07
N THR A 301 14.83 4.47 -9.72
CA THR A 301 13.64 5.05 -9.09
C THR A 301 12.71 3.96 -8.56
N SER A 302 12.49 2.88 -9.32
CA SER A 302 11.70 1.73 -8.86
C SER A 302 12.34 0.97 -7.70
N ILE A 303 13.66 0.74 -7.76
CA ILE A 303 14.42 0.09 -6.68
C ILE A 303 14.28 0.91 -5.39
N PHE A 304 14.58 2.20 -5.43
CA PHE A 304 14.52 3.04 -4.24
C PHE A 304 13.09 3.21 -3.73
N PHE A 305 12.08 3.24 -4.60
CA PHE A 305 10.67 3.18 -4.19
C PHE A 305 10.35 1.93 -3.39
N SER A 306 10.77 0.76 -3.89
CA SER A 306 10.59 -0.51 -3.18
C SER A 306 11.37 -0.61 -1.86
N LEU A 307 12.50 0.09 -1.73
CA LEU A 307 13.28 0.20 -0.49
C LEU A 307 12.78 1.29 0.47
N SER A 308 11.74 2.06 0.10
CA SER A 308 11.26 3.21 0.87
C SER A 308 9.73 3.29 0.90
N PHE A 309 9.13 4.20 0.13
CA PHE A 309 7.70 4.52 0.16
C PHE A 309 6.81 3.31 -0.15
N GLY A 310 7.26 2.39 -1.02
CA GLY A 310 6.47 1.24 -1.46
C GLY A 310 5.83 0.48 -0.30
N PRO A 311 6.60 -0.11 0.62
CA PRO A 311 6.06 -0.76 1.81
C PRO A 311 5.86 0.20 3.00
N VAL A 312 6.76 1.18 3.20
CA VAL A 312 6.76 2.00 4.43
C VAL A 312 5.55 2.93 4.52
N SER A 313 5.03 3.42 3.39
CA SER A 313 3.85 4.31 3.39
C SER A 313 2.60 3.63 3.95
N TRP A 314 2.35 2.37 3.58
CA TRP A 314 1.21 1.59 4.06
C TRP A 314 1.36 1.20 5.52
N VAL A 315 2.56 0.77 5.92
CA VAL A 315 2.86 0.44 7.31
C VAL A 315 2.66 1.67 8.20
N LEU A 316 3.30 2.79 7.87
CA LEU A 316 3.19 4.02 8.65
C LEU A 316 1.74 4.52 8.75
N ALA A 317 1.00 4.53 7.65
CA ALA A 317 -0.39 4.99 7.63
C ALA A 317 -1.32 4.18 8.56
N SER A 318 -1.00 2.91 8.85
CA SER A 318 -1.78 2.07 9.77
C SER A 318 -1.27 2.10 11.22
N GLU A 319 0.04 2.28 11.42
CA GLU A 319 0.68 2.33 12.75
C GLU A 319 0.37 3.62 13.53
N VAL A 320 0.17 4.74 12.82
CA VAL A 320 -0.01 6.04 13.49
C VAL A 320 -1.36 6.25 14.15
N PHE A 321 -2.32 5.34 14.01
CA PHE A 321 -3.65 5.50 14.61
C PHE A 321 -3.87 4.60 15.83
N PRO A 322 -4.50 5.12 16.90
CA PRO A 322 -4.96 4.29 18.01
C PRO A 322 -6.14 3.42 17.54
N THR A 323 -6.34 2.29 18.23
CA THR A 323 -7.30 1.25 17.83
C THR A 323 -8.71 1.77 17.51
N PRO A 324 -9.31 2.70 18.30
CA PRO A 324 -10.68 3.17 18.06
C PRO A 324 -10.93 3.81 16.69
N ILE A 325 -9.95 4.55 16.17
CA ILE A 325 -10.08 5.33 14.92
C ILE A 325 -9.22 4.76 13.78
N ARG A 326 -8.42 3.72 14.04
CA ARG A 326 -7.47 3.14 13.07
C ARG A 326 -8.11 2.75 11.76
N SER A 327 -9.27 2.11 11.79
CA SER A 327 -9.97 1.68 10.59
C SER A 327 -10.37 2.88 9.71
N VAL A 328 -11.02 3.90 10.30
CA VAL A 328 -11.47 5.10 9.59
C VAL A 328 -10.28 5.91 9.08
N GLY A 329 -9.26 6.11 9.91
CA GLY A 329 -8.05 6.85 9.56
C GLY A 329 -7.29 6.21 8.41
N THR A 330 -7.11 4.89 8.44
CA THR A 330 -6.44 4.14 7.37
C THR A 330 -7.24 4.21 6.06
N SER A 331 -8.58 4.15 6.13
CA SER A 331 -9.44 4.30 4.95
C SER A 331 -9.34 5.69 4.33
N VAL A 332 -9.30 6.76 5.13
CA VAL A 332 -9.12 8.13 4.61
C VAL A 332 -7.74 8.30 3.96
N ALA A 333 -6.68 7.82 4.60
CA ALA A 333 -5.34 7.83 4.02
C ALA A 333 -5.26 7.06 2.69
N THR A 334 -5.92 5.90 2.61
CA THR A 334 -6.03 5.11 1.37
C THR A 334 -6.81 5.87 0.29
N CYS A 335 -7.86 6.61 0.65
CA CYS A 335 -8.58 7.46 -0.28
C CYS A 335 -7.68 8.57 -0.86
N CYS A 336 -6.84 9.21 -0.01
CA CYS A 336 -5.85 10.17 -0.47
C CYS A 336 -4.85 9.56 -1.46
N ASN A 337 -4.38 8.33 -1.23
CA ASN A 337 -3.52 7.60 -2.17
C ASN A 337 -4.16 7.52 -3.56
N TRP A 338 -5.39 7.01 -3.64
CA TRP A 338 -6.08 6.81 -4.91
C TRP A 338 -6.49 8.12 -5.59
N ALA A 339 -6.88 9.14 -4.81
CA ALA A 339 -7.22 10.45 -5.35
C ALA A 339 -6.03 11.10 -6.09
N PHE A 340 -4.84 11.08 -5.48
CA PHE A 340 -3.63 11.60 -6.12
C PHE A 340 -3.12 10.69 -7.23
N ASN A 341 -3.28 9.37 -7.13
CA ASN A 341 -3.00 8.46 -8.22
C ASN A 341 -3.82 8.81 -9.48
N VAL A 342 -5.13 9.03 -9.30
CA VAL A 342 -6.02 9.47 -10.39
C VAL A 342 -5.55 10.80 -10.95
N LEU A 343 -5.28 11.80 -10.10
CA LEU A 343 -4.78 13.11 -10.52
C LEU A 343 -3.56 12.99 -11.45
N PHE A 344 -2.51 12.28 -11.01
CA PHE A 344 -1.32 12.11 -11.84
C PHE A 344 -1.60 11.30 -13.10
N SER A 345 -2.44 10.25 -13.03
CA SER A 345 -2.78 9.46 -14.22
C SER A 345 -3.43 10.30 -15.34
N GLN A 346 -4.25 11.29 -14.98
CA GLN A 346 -4.95 12.15 -15.93
C GLN A 346 -4.05 13.29 -16.45
N VAL A 347 -3.23 13.87 -15.58
CA VAL A 347 -2.39 15.03 -15.94
C VAL A 347 -1.12 14.62 -16.68
N SER A 348 -0.54 13.45 -16.37
CA SER A 348 0.74 13.01 -16.95
C SER A 348 0.78 12.96 -18.48
N PRO A 349 -0.18 12.35 -19.21
CA PRO A 349 -0.11 12.30 -20.66
C PRO A 349 -0.20 13.70 -21.31
N ILE A 350 -0.98 14.60 -20.70
CA ILE A 350 -1.10 16.00 -21.13
C ILE A 350 0.23 16.73 -20.91
N ALA A 351 0.83 16.57 -19.73
CA ALA A 351 2.11 17.19 -19.37
C ALA A 351 3.27 16.65 -20.23
N MET A 352 3.36 15.34 -20.45
CA MET A 352 4.38 14.74 -21.31
C MET A 352 4.31 15.29 -22.74
N LYS A 353 3.10 15.50 -23.28
CA LYS A 353 2.91 16.06 -24.62
C LYS A 353 3.26 17.55 -24.71
N ASN A 354 2.82 18.36 -23.74
CA ASN A 354 2.87 19.82 -23.85
C ASN A 354 4.10 20.45 -23.16
N VAL A 355 4.62 19.80 -22.12
CA VAL A 355 5.69 20.31 -21.25
C VAL A 355 7.00 19.54 -21.46
N GLY A 356 6.93 18.32 -22.03
CA GLY A 356 8.09 17.52 -22.41
C GLY A 356 8.98 17.19 -21.22
N TRP A 357 10.28 17.38 -21.37
CA TRP A 357 11.29 17.08 -20.34
C TRP A 357 11.09 17.85 -19.02
N LYS A 358 10.51 19.06 -19.08
CA LYS A 358 10.26 19.87 -17.88
C LYS A 358 9.26 19.22 -16.93
N PHE A 359 8.47 18.24 -17.40
CA PHE A 359 7.58 17.46 -16.55
C PHE A 359 8.36 16.68 -15.46
N TYR A 360 9.60 16.26 -15.73
CA TYR A 360 10.43 15.57 -14.73
C TYR A 360 10.83 16.50 -13.57
N ILE A 361 10.97 17.81 -13.81
CA ILE A 361 11.26 18.81 -12.76
C ILE A 361 10.14 18.85 -11.72
N LEU A 362 8.89 18.61 -12.11
CA LEU A 362 7.77 18.52 -11.15
C LEU A 362 8.07 17.49 -10.07
N PHE A 363 8.51 16.29 -10.44
CA PHE A 363 8.85 15.25 -9.47
C PHE A 363 10.09 15.61 -8.65
N VAL A 364 11.06 16.34 -9.20
CA VAL A 364 12.18 16.88 -8.42
C VAL A 364 11.67 17.79 -7.31
N CYS A 365 10.81 18.77 -7.64
CA CYS A 365 10.25 19.70 -6.66
C CYS A 365 9.38 19.01 -5.62
N LEU A 366 8.50 18.09 -6.04
CA LEU A 366 7.62 17.36 -5.12
C LEU A 366 8.41 16.46 -4.16
N ASN A 367 9.42 15.73 -4.65
CA ASN A 367 10.22 14.86 -3.77
C ASN A 367 11.17 15.66 -2.87
N ALA A 368 11.63 16.85 -3.29
CA ALA A 368 12.35 17.76 -2.40
C ALA A 368 11.44 18.30 -1.29
N PHE A 369 10.20 18.63 -1.63
CA PHE A 369 9.17 18.99 -0.64
C PHE A 369 8.92 17.84 0.34
N ASP A 370 8.72 16.62 -0.16
CA ASP A 370 8.53 15.43 0.67
C ASP A 370 9.70 15.21 1.62
N PHE A 371 10.94 15.33 1.13
CA PHE A 371 12.14 15.20 1.94
C PHE A 371 12.12 16.17 3.13
N LEU A 372 11.83 17.45 2.88
CA LEU A 372 11.77 18.47 3.93
C LEU A 372 10.63 18.20 4.92
N VAL A 373 9.43 17.85 4.42
CA VAL A 373 8.29 17.59 5.28
C VAL A 373 8.52 16.36 6.16
N ILE A 374 9.07 15.29 5.60
CA ILE A 374 9.40 14.08 6.35
C ILE A 374 10.51 14.39 7.38
N LEU A 375 11.51 15.19 7.01
CA LEU A 375 12.62 15.53 7.90
C LEU A 375 12.12 16.23 9.17
N PHE A 376 11.26 17.25 9.02
CA PHE A 376 10.83 18.09 10.13
C PHE A 376 9.57 17.60 10.85
N PHE A 377 8.60 17.02 10.15
CA PHE A 377 7.27 16.76 10.71
C PHE A 377 6.97 15.29 10.97
N PHE A 378 7.67 14.34 10.32
CA PHE A 378 7.38 12.92 10.51
C PHE A 378 8.14 12.38 11.72
N PRO A 379 7.44 11.68 12.64
CA PRO A 379 8.08 11.00 13.75
C PRO A 379 8.71 9.67 13.30
N GLU A 380 9.68 9.19 14.06
CA GLU A 380 10.14 7.79 13.95
C GLU A 380 9.21 6.90 14.80
N THR A 381 8.66 5.86 14.18
CA THR A 381 7.71 4.92 14.80
C THR A 381 8.33 3.57 15.12
N LYS A 382 9.59 3.34 14.71
CA LYS A 382 10.27 2.06 14.93
C LYS A 382 10.31 1.68 16.41
N GLY A 383 9.82 0.47 16.70
CA GLY A 383 9.95 -0.17 18.01
C GLY A 383 9.10 0.47 19.11
N LYS A 384 8.16 1.36 18.75
CA LYS A 384 7.28 2.01 19.71
C LYS A 384 6.00 1.22 19.93
N THR A 385 5.60 1.07 21.19
CA THR A 385 4.28 0.52 21.56
C THR A 385 3.16 1.50 21.19
N LEU A 386 1.89 1.06 21.28
CA LEU A 386 0.75 1.94 21.04
C LEU A 386 0.69 3.09 22.05
N GLU A 387 1.09 2.88 23.30
CA GLU A 387 1.16 3.93 24.33
C GLU A 387 2.31 4.91 24.06
N GLU A 388 3.49 4.42 23.68
CA GLU A 388 4.62 5.28 23.32
C GLU A 388 4.32 6.11 22.07
N MET A 389 3.53 5.57 21.15
CA MET A 389 3.00 6.31 20.00
C MET A 389 2.06 7.42 20.44
N ALA A 390 1.30 7.24 21.52
CA ALA A 390 0.48 8.30 22.09
C ALA A 390 1.32 9.46 22.61
N VAL A 391 2.46 9.18 23.26
CA VAL A 391 3.42 10.21 23.69
C VAL A 391 4.00 10.97 22.49
N VAL A 392 4.36 10.26 21.41
CA VAL A 392 4.96 10.88 20.20
C VAL A 392 4.02 11.89 19.52
N PHE A 393 2.72 11.63 19.57
CA PHE A 393 1.72 12.52 18.98
C PHE A 393 1.16 13.55 19.97
N GLY A 394 1.56 13.48 21.25
CA GLY A 394 1.16 14.40 22.29
C GLY A 394 -0.29 14.19 22.72
N ASP A 395 -0.73 12.93 22.81
CA ASP A 395 -2.00 12.61 23.47
C ASP A 395 -1.88 12.98 24.95
N ASP A 396 -2.97 13.49 25.55
CA ASP A 396 -3.08 13.67 27.00
C ASP A 396 -3.15 12.29 27.65
N ILE A 397 -1.98 11.72 27.90
CA ILE A 397 -1.83 10.50 28.69
C ILE A 397 -1.57 10.98 30.11
N ASP A 398 -2.35 10.49 31.07
CA ASP A 398 -1.99 10.63 32.48
C ASP A 398 -0.65 9.92 32.68
N ALA A 399 0.45 10.68 32.59
CA ALA A 399 1.81 10.17 32.50
C ALA A 399 2.18 9.25 33.68
N ARG A 400 1.43 9.36 34.79
CA ARG A 400 1.54 8.49 35.96
C ARG A 400 1.17 7.03 35.66
N GLN A 401 0.16 6.78 34.83
CA GLN A 401 -0.31 5.42 34.54
C GLN A 401 0.70 4.61 33.70
N VAL A 402 1.39 5.27 32.76
CA VAL A 402 2.42 4.63 31.91
C VAL A 402 3.73 4.41 32.66
N LEU A 403 4.07 5.29 33.61
CA LEU A 403 5.25 5.16 34.46
C LEU A 403 5.07 4.11 35.57
N ASP A 404 3.85 3.92 36.09
CA ASP A 404 3.58 2.95 37.16
C ASP A 404 3.51 1.49 36.66
N GLU A 405 3.15 1.25 35.39
CA GLU A 405 3.09 -0.11 34.82
C GLU A 405 4.46 -0.65 34.36
N HIS A 406 5.45 0.22 34.14
CA HIS A 406 6.79 -0.18 33.74
C HIS A 406 7.79 0.26 34.80
N LYS A 407 8.21 -0.69 35.66
CA LYS A 407 9.33 -0.50 36.60
C LYS A 407 10.61 -0.15 35.83
N PHE A 408 10.82 1.14 35.59
CA PHE A 408 12.13 1.67 35.22
C PHE A 408 13.01 1.68 36.48
N PRO A 409 14.30 1.31 36.39
CA PRO A 409 15.24 1.53 37.49
C PRO A 409 15.28 3.00 37.87
N ASP A 410 15.33 3.30 39.18
CA ASP A 410 15.13 4.62 39.81
C ASP A 410 16.07 5.76 39.34
N GLU A 411 16.97 5.56 38.37
CA GLU A 411 17.97 6.55 37.96
C GLU A 411 17.45 7.64 36.98
N ILE A 412 16.21 7.58 36.50
CA ILE A 412 15.64 8.60 35.60
C ILE A 412 14.60 9.50 36.30
N ARG A 413 14.17 9.15 37.52
CA ARG A 413 13.17 9.93 38.27
C ARG A 413 13.68 11.33 38.63
N ASP A 414 14.97 11.45 38.92
CA ASP A 414 15.59 12.72 39.39
C ASP A 414 15.81 13.77 38.29
N LYS A 415 15.69 13.42 37.00
CA LYS A 415 15.86 14.42 35.92
C LYS A 415 14.59 15.20 35.59
N HIS A 416 13.41 14.76 36.05
CA HIS A 416 12.17 15.46 35.76
C HIS A 416 11.77 16.52 36.80
N GLU A 417 12.32 16.46 38.02
CA GLU A 417 12.06 17.47 39.06
C GLU A 417 12.81 18.80 38.82
N ILE A 418 13.80 18.84 37.92
CA ILE A 418 14.60 20.05 37.66
C ILE A 418 13.98 20.96 36.57
N LEU A 419 12.95 20.50 35.84
CA LEU A 419 12.32 21.29 34.77
C LEU A 419 11.02 22.03 35.18
N HIS A 420 10.62 21.93 36.45
CA HIS A 420 9.46 22.63 37.00
C HIS A 420 9.74 23.39 38.31
N ALA A 421 10.99 23.83 38.52
CA ALA A 421 11.35 24.82 39.54
C ALA A 421 11.74 26.15 38.89
#